data_AF-I3SKV6-F1
#
_entry.id   AF-I3SKV6-F1
#
_cell.length_a   1.000
_cell.length_b   1.000
_cell.length_c   1.000
_cell.angle_alpha   90.00
_cell.angle_beta   90.00
_cell.angle_gamma   90.00
#
_symmetry.space_group_name_H-M   'P 1'
#
loop_
_entity.id
_entity.type
_entity.pdbx_description
1 polymer ?
#
loop_
_entity_poly.entity_id
_entity_poly.type
_entity_poly.pdbx_seq_one_letter_code
_entity_poly.pdbx_strand_id
1 'polypeptide(L)'
;MQEILFWQGQTMQMMYDVVAGALKSMQLNDVNPQDYLNFYCLGNREQFNEESTSSNGAPVSSAYRCRRFMIYVHAKGMIVDDEYVIVGSANINQRSLAGTKDTEIAMGSYQPHHTWSARKRHPHGQIYGYRMSLWSEHLGMLDETFEEPERLDCVRKVNAIAEDNWRKYASEDFSLLQGHLLKYPVQVDSDGKISSLPDCENFPDAGGRILGAHSTTIPDILTT
;
A
#
# COMPACT_ATOMS: atom_id res chain seq x y z
N MET A 1 -10.16 3.87 14.48
CA MET A 1 -9.93 3.77 13.02
C MET A 1 -9.75 5.13 12.36
N GLN A 2 -10.75 6.03 12.39
CA GLN A 2 -10.63 7.35 11.74
C GLN A 2 -9.44 8.18 12.25
N GLU A 3 -9.12 8.11 13.55
CA GLU A 3 -7.94 8.75 14.13
C GLU A 3 -6.61 8.21 13.58
N ILE A 4 -6.52 6.89 13.41
CA ILE A 4 -5.31 6.23 12.89
C ILE A 4 -5.11 6.63 11.41
N LEU A 5 -6.20 6.67 10.64
CA LEU A 5 -6.18 7.14 9.25
C LEU A 5 -5.80 8.62 9.15
N PHE A 6 -6.21 9.45 10.12
CA PHE A 6 -5.79 10.84 10.19
C PHE A 6 -4.27 10.95 10.36
N TRP A 7 -3.68 10.23 11.32
CA TRP A 7 -2.22 10.20 11.49
C TRP A 7 -1.47 9.62 10.28
N GLN A 8 -2.04 8.61 9.63
CA GLN A 8 -1.51 8.09 8.38
C GLN A 8 -1.51 9.17 7.29
N GLY A 9 -2.62 9.90 7.13
CA GLY A 9 -2.72 11.02 6.21
C GLY A 9 -1.71 12.13 6.50
N GLN A 10 -1.55 12.54 7.77
CA GLN A 10 -0.53 13.53 8.14
C GLN A 10 0.89 13.05 7.82
N THR A 11 1.18 11.78 8.06
CA THR A 11 2.48 11.19 7.74
C THR A 11 2.73 11.19 6.22
N MET A 12 1.74 10.77 5.43
CA MET A 12 1.82 10.81 3.97
C MET A 12 2.04 12.24 3.45
N GLN A 13 1.32 13.23 3.99
CA GLN A 13 1.47 14.65 3.63
C GLN A 13 2.90 15.12 3.87
N MET A 14 3.43 14.89 5.08
CA MET A 14 4.81 15.27 5.42
C MET A 14 5.83 14.60 4.48
N MET A 15 5.67 13.32 4.15
CA MET A 15 6.59 12.62 3.25
C MET A 15 6.54 13.20 1.83
N TYR A 16 5.35 13.50 1.32
CA TYR A 16 5.20 14.10 -0.01
C TYR A 16 5.70 15.56 -0.05
N ASP A 17 5.56 16.33 1.03
CA ASP A 17 6.17 17.67 1.13
C ASP A 17 7.70 17.61 0.98
N VAL A 18 8.34 16.60 1.59
CA VAL A 18 9.79 16.38 1.47
C VAL A 18 10.17 16.02 0.03
N VAL A 19 9.45 15.08 -0.60
CA VAL A 19 9.73 14.67 -1.98
C VAL A 19 9.51 15.83 -2.95
N ALA A 20 8.37 16.52 -2.88
CA ALA A 20 8.06 17.65 -3.75
C ALA A 20 9.04 18.82 -3.53
N GLY A 21 9.43 19.08 -2.29
CA GLY A 21 10.45 20.08 -1.97
C GLY A 21 11.80 19.76 -2.62
N ALA A 22 12.23 18.49 -2.57
CA ALA A 22 13.47 18.04 -3.22
C ALA A 22 13.39 18.22 -4.75
N LEU A 23 12.29 17.80 -5.38
CA LEU A 23 12.10 17.94 -6.84
C LEU A 23 12.13 19.41 -7.29
N LYS A 24 11.44 20.29 -6.57
CA LYS A 24 11.47 21.73 -6.81
C LYS A 24 12.88 22.32 -6.65
N SER A 25 13.62 21.89 -5.62
CA SER A 25 15.00 22.36 -5.39
C SER A 25 15.95 22.00 -6.54
N MET A 26 15.67 20.88 -7.23
CA MET A 26 16.42 20.41 -8.39
C MET A 26 15.86 20.94 -9.73
N GLN A 27 14.83 21.79 -9.70
CA GLN A 27 14.15 22.34 -10.89
C GLN A 27 13.51 21.26 -11.78
N LEU A 28 13.12 20.13 -11.18
CA LEU A 28 12.43 19.04 -11.84
C LEU A 28 10.91 19.26 -11.77
N ASN A 29 10.40 20.19 -12.58
CA ASN A 29 9.00 20.62 -12.51
C ASN A 29 8.00 19.69 -13.21
N ASP A 30 8.47 18.81 -14.11
CA ASP A 30 7.63 17.91 -14.91
C ASP A 30 7.62 16.46 -14.37
N VAL A 31 7.99 16.28 -13.10
CA VAL A 31 8.08 14.94 -12.49
C VAL A 31 7.02 14.78 -11.40
N ASN A 32 6.36 13.62 -11.39
CA ASN A 32 5.34 13.29 -10.42
C ASN A 32 6.02 12.79 -9.12
N PRO A 33 5.67 13.30 -7.92
CA PRO A 33 6.15 12.74 -6.65
C PRO A 33 5.91 11.22 -6.49
N GLN A 34 4.88 10.69 -7.16
CA GLN A 34 4.55 9.26 -7.20
C GLN A 34 5.48 8.44 -8.12
N ASP A 35 6.40 9.07 -8.85
CA ASP A 35 7.53 8.35 -9.47
C ASP A 35 8.58 7.93 -8.41
N TYR A 36 8.52 8.47 -7.18
CA TYR A 36 9.49 8.21 -6.10
C TYR A 36 8.87 7.57 -4.84
N LEU A 37 7.65 7.96 -4.48
CA LEU A 37 6.97 7.47 -3.27
C LEU A 37 5.53 7.04 -3.57
N ASN A 38 5.22 5.78 -3.28
CA ASN A 38 3.92 5.19 -3.58
C ASN A 38 3.32 4.47 -2.37
N PHE A 39 2.02 4.61 -2.20
CA PHE A 39 1.23 3.90 -1.20
C PHE A 39 0.19 3.03 -1.89
N TYR A 40 0.03 1.81 -1.37
CA TYR A 40 -0.90 0.81 -1.89
C TYR A 40 -1.67 0.17 -0.74
N CYS A 41 -2.80 -0.46 -1.07
CA CYS A 41 -3.49 -1.41 -0.21
C CYS A 41 -3.84 -2.66 -1.01
N LEU A 42 -4.39 -3.69 -0.35
CA LEU A 42 -4.80 -4.92 -1.03
C LEU A 42 -6.31 -5.08 -0.99
N GLY A 43 -6.88 -5.60 -2.08
CA GLY A 43 -8.28 -5.95 -2.17
C GLY A 43 -8.53 -7.12 -3.11
N ASN A 44 -9.70 -7.73 -2.96
CA ASN A 44 -10.14 -8.78 -3.84
C ASN A 44 -11.56 -8.51 -4.35
N ARG A 45 -11.86 -9.03 -5.55
CA ARG A 45 -13.22 -9.17 -6.06
C ARG A 45 -13.42 -10.57 -6.59
N GLU A 46 -14.49 -11.22 -6.17
CA GLU A 46 -14.75 -12.62 -6.51
C GLU A 46 -16.10 -12.78 -7.21
N GLN A 47 -16.16 -13.68 -8.19
CA GLN A 47 -17.42 -14.12 -8.75
C GLN A 47 -17.95 -15.29 -7.93
N PHE A 48 -19.21 -15.24 -7.51
CA PHE A 48 -19.89 -16.38 -6.92
C PHE A 48 -21.18 -16.69 -7.69
N ASN A 49 -21.55 -17.96 -7.74
CA ASN A 49 -22.85 -18.39 -8.24
C ASN A 49 -23.93 -18.04 -7.23
N GLU A 50 -24.95 -17.30 -7.65
CA GLU A 50 -26.06 -16.84 -6.79
C GLU A 50 -26.91 -18.00 -6.23
N GLU A 51 -26.78 -19.21 -6.79
CA GLU A 51 -27.51 -20.41 -6.38
C GLU A 51 -27.09 -20.96 -5.01
N SER A 52 -25.95 -20.55 -4.44
CA SER A 52 -25.42 -21.11 -3.20
C SER A 52 -25.85 -20.39 -1.90
N THR A 53 -26.71 -19.37 -1.99
CA THR A 53 -27.08 -18.57 -0.81
C THR A 53 -28.57 -18.30 -0.69
N SER A 54 -29.25 -19.15 0.09
CA SER A 54 -30.56 -18.89 0.67
C SER A 54 -30.46 -17.74 1.69
N SER A 55 -30.76 -16.52 1.26
CA SER A 55 -30.85 -15.39 2.20
C SER A 55 -32.13 -15.51 3.03
N ASN A 56 -31.99 -15.70 4.35
CA ASN A 56 -33.09 -15.67 5.32
C ASN A 56 -33.63 -14.24 5.57
N GLY A 57 -33.80 -13.43 4.51
CA GLY A 57 -34.41 -12.09 4.60
C GLY A 57 -33.58 -11.00 5.29
N ALA A 58 -32.32 -11.25 5.65
CA ALA A 58 -31.42 -10.22 6.19
C ALA A 58 -30.89 -9.31 5.07
N PRO A 59 -30.76 -7.98 5.30
CA PRO A 59 -30.22 -7.06 4.31
C PRO A 59 -28.77 -7.45 3.97
N VAL A 60 -28.53 -7.66 2.68
CA VAL A 60 -27.23 -7.99 2.12
C VAL A 60 -26.31 -6.75 2.20
N SER A 61 -25.10 -6.91 2.74
CA SER A 61 -24.16 -5.79 2.82
C SER A 61 -23.77 -5.30 1.42
N SER A 62 -23.49 -4.01 1.29
CA SER A 62 -22.97 -3.40 0.06
C SER A 62 -21.73 -4.13 -0.47
N ALA A 63 -20.84 -4.54 0.43
CA ALA A 63 -19.65 -5.35 0.11
C ALA A 63 -19.99 -6.70 -0.52
N TYR A 64 -21.02 -7.39 -0.03
CA TYR A 64 -21.48 -8.64 -0.63
C TYR A 64 -22.07 -8.40 -2.02
N ARG A 65 -22.88 -7.35 -2.19
CA ARG A 65 -23.46 -6.99 -3.49
C ARG A 65 -22.38 -6.65 -4.53
N CYS A 66 -21.40 -5.85 -4.14
CA CYS A 66 -20.28 -5.46 -5.01
C CYS A 66 -19.19 -6.54 -5.11
N ARG A 67 -19.34 -7.64 -4.36
CA ARG A 67 -18.47 -8.82 -4.33
C ARG A 67 -17.01 -8.46 -4.09
N ARG A 68 -16.76 -7.52 -3.17
CA ARG A 68 -15.44 -6.94 -2.93
C ARG A 68 -15.16 -6.80 -1.44
N PHE A 69 -13.91 -6.96 -1.05
CA PHE A 69 -13.44 -6.61 0.27
C PHE A 69 -11.93 -6.39 0.28
N MET A 70 -11.43 -5.68 1.29
CA MET A 70 -9.99 -5.52 1.47
C MET A 70 -9.35 -6.87 1.84
N ILE A 71 -8.15 -7.12 1.33
CA ILE A 71 -7.26 -8.12 1.90
C ILE A 71 -6.49 -7.40 3.01
N TYR A 72 -6.65 -7.87 4.24
CA TYR A 72 -6.08 -7.18 5.39
C TYR A 72 -4.56 -7.36 5.46
N VAL A 73 -3.81 -6.27 5.25
CA VAL A 73 -2.35 -6.28 5.36
C VAL A 73 -1.95 -6.25 6.83
N HIS A 74 -1.70 -7.43 7.39
CA HIS A 74 -1.18 -7.57 8.75
C HIS A 74 0.35 -7.67 8.80
N ALA A 75 1.04 -7.66 7.65
CA ALA A 75 2.48 -7.80 7.57
C ALA A 75 3.21 -6.65 8.28
N LYS A 76 4.33 -6.97 8.93
CA LYS A 76 5.31 -6.00 9.41
C LYS A 76 6.70 -6.44 8.94
N GLY A 77 7.09 -5.93 7.79
CA GLY A 77 8.38 -6.24 7.19
C GLY A 77 8.82 -5.18 6.21
N MET A 78 10.11 -5.20 5.89
CA MET A 78 10.74 -4.27 4.97
C MET A 78 11.82 -5.01 4.19
N ILE A 79 11.85 -4.82 2.88
CA ILE A 79 12.90 -5.33 1.99
C ILE A 79 13.64 -4.11 1.46
N VAL A 80 14.98 -4.16 1.50
CA VAL A 80 15.85 -3.08 1.05
C VAL A 80 16.85 -3.66 0.05
N ASP A 81 16.89 -3.06 -1.14
CA ASP A 81 17.83 -3.33 -2.23
C ASP A 81 17.96 -4.82 -2.62
N ASP A 82 16.92 -5.61 -2.38
CA ASP A 82 16.87 -7.08 -2.53
C ASP A 82 18.01 -7.85 -1.81
N GLU A 83 18.71 -7.21 -0.86
CA GLU A 83 19.79 -7.81 -0.07
C GLU A 83 19.54 -7.87 1.43
N TYR A 84 18.66 -7.03 1.97
CA TYR A 84 18.34 -6.97 3.40
C TYR A 84 16.84 -7.07 3.64
N VAL A 85 16.44 -7.84 4.65
CA VAL A 85 15.04 -7.99 5.05
C VAL A 85 14.88 -7.87 6.56
N ILE A 86 13.84 -7.14 6.97
CA ILE A 86 13.33 -7.13 8.34
C ILE A 86 11.97 -7.82 8.34
N VAL A 87 11.76 -8.74 9.27
CA VAL A 87 10.46 -9.37 9.55
C VAL A 87 10.23 -9.39 11.06
N GLY A 88 9.04 -8.97 11.50
CA GLY A 88 8.74 -8.93 12.93
C GLY A 88 7.28 -8.66 13.26
N SER A 89 7.04 -8.22 14.49
CA SER A 89 5.72 -7.84 15.00
C SER A 89 5.47 -6.32 15.00
N ALA A 90 6.55 -5.52 14.98
CA ALA A 90 6.49 -4.06 15.12
C ALA A 90 5.85 -3.37 13.92
N ASN A 91 4.73 -2.69 14.13
CA ASN A 91 4.14 -1.79 13.13
C ASN A 91 4.98 -0.52 12.98
N ILE A 92 4.81 0.20 11.86
CA ILE A 92 5.41 1.54 11.68
C ILE A 92 4.52 2.57 12.38
N ASN A 93 4.56 2.57 13.71
CA ASN A 93 3.83 3.52 14.55
C ASN A 93 4.53 3.67 15.91
N GLN A 94 4.11 4.65 16.71
CA GLN A 94 4.73 4.94 18.00
C GLN A 94 4.48 3.80 19.00
N ARG A 95 3.31 3.15 18.95
CA ARG A 95 2.99 1.98 19.80
C ARG A 95 4.03 0.87 19.72
N SER A 96 4.47 0.54 18.51
CA SER A 96 5.45 -0.53 18.28
C SER A 96 6.90 -0.01 18.34
N LEU A 97 7.19 1.21 17.87
CA LEU A 97 8.57 1.71 17.72
C LEU A 97 9.13 2.45 18.95
N ALA A 98 8.30 2.82 19.93
CA ALA A 98 8.76 3.55 21.11
C ALA A 98 9.68 2.73 22.04
N GLY A 99 9.59 1.40 22.01
CA GLY A 99 10.30 0.49 22.92
C GLY A 99 9.80 0.51 24.38
N THR A 100 8.98 1.48 24.76
CA THR A 100 8.39 1.65 26.10
C THR A 100 6.87 1.43 26.13
N LYS A 101 6.26 1.17 24.98
CA LYS A 101 4.82 0.90 24.82
C LYS A 101 4.59 -0.60 24.67
N ASP A 102 4.32 -1.10 23.46
CA ASP A 102 4.11 -2.53 23.24
C ASP A 102 5.48 -3.23 23.11
N THR A 103 5.57 -4.46 23.61
CA THR A 103 6.76 -5.31 23.46
C THR A 103 6.75 -5.93 22.07
N GLU A 104 7.79 -5.66 21.28
CA GLU A 104 7.91 -6.15 19.91
C GLU A 104 9.18 -6.97 19.71
N ILE A 105 9.19 -7.82 18.68
CA ILE A 105 10.38 -8.53 18.21
C ILE A 105 10.48 -8.42 16.70
N ALA A 106 11.71 -8.26 16.19
CA ALA A 106 12.00 -8.28 14.77
C ALA A 106 13.38 -8.91 14.52
N MET A 107 13.50 -9.60 13.40
CA MET A 107 14.77 -10.12 12.88
C MET A 107 15.14 -9.35 11.62
N GLY A 108 16.36 -8.83 11.59
CA GLY A 108 17.00 -8.28 10.40
C GLY A 108 18.03 -9.24 9.86
N SER A 109 18.00 -9.53 8.56
CA SER A 109 18.91 -10.52 7.95
C SER A 109 19.29 -10.15 6.52
N TYR A 110 20.47 -10.61 6.12
CA TYR A 110 20.98 -10.54 4.75
C TYR A 110 21.79 -11.81 4.45
N GLN A 111 22.03 -12.07 3.16
CA GLN A 111 22.87 -13.18 2.72
C GLN A 111 24.26 -12.65 2.31
N PRO A 112 25.36 -12.98 3.03
CA PRO A 112 26.67 -12.36 2.79
C PRO A 112 27.24 -12.53 1.36
N HIS A 113 26.81 -13.58 0.66
CA HIS A 113 27.19 -13.84 -0.74
C HIS A 113 26.17 -13.32 -1.76
N HIS A 114 25.10 -12.66 -1.33
CA HIS A 114 24.08 -12.01 -2.17
C HIS A 114 23.86 -10.59 -1.67
N THR A 115 24.92 -9.79 -1.75
CA THR A 115 24.88 -8.34 -1.53
C THR A 115 25.41 -7.63 -2.76
N TRP A 116 25.05 -6.36 -2.95
CA TRP A 116 25.59 -5.50 -4.00
C TRP A 116 27.12 -5.44 -3.94
N SER A 117 27.68 -5.33 -2.73
CA SER A 117 29.14 -5.26 -2.52
C SER A 117 29.88 -6.56 -2.88
N ALA A 118 29.31 -7.72 -2.53
CA ALA A 118 29.93 -9.02 -2.80
C ALA A 118 29.77 -9.46 -4.26
N ARG A 119 28.59 -9.20 -4.86
CA ARG A 119 28.27 -9.64 -6.23
C ARG A 119 28.67 -8.63 -7.30
N LYS A 120 28.78 -7.33 -6.96
CA LYS A 120 28.97 -6.21 -7.90
C LYS A 120 27.90 -6.13 -8.99
N ARG A 121 26.72 -6.68 -8.71
CA ARG A 121 25.51 -6.71 -9.55
C ARG A 121 24.31 -6.99 -8.65
N HIS A 122 23.10 -6.85 -9.19
CA HIS A 122 21.87 -7.11 -8.45
C HIS A 122 21.92 -8.46 -7.70
N PRO A 123 21.73 -8.45 -6.36
CA PRO A 123 21.76 -9.65 -5.54
C PRO A 123 20.51 -10.52 -5.72
N HIS A 124 20.54 -11.45 -6.68
CA HIS A 124 19.46 -12.43 -6.88
C HIS A 124 19.54 -13.58 -5.84
N GLY A 125 19.35 -13.23 -4.56
CA GLY A 125 19.28 -14.16 -3.44
C GLY A 125 17.86 -14.63 -3.10
N GLN A 126 17.69 -15.15 -1.89
CA GLN A 126 16.38 -15.50 -1.31
C GLN A 126 15.52 -14.26 -1.07
N ILE A 127 16.13 -13.12 -0.73
CA ILE A 127 15.39 -11.87 -0.48
C ILE A 127 14.77 -11.35 -1.78
N TYR A 128 15.55 -11.27 -2.87
CA TYR A 128 15.04 -11.04 -4.23
C TYR A 128 13.89 -12.00 -4.59
N GLY A 129 14.09 -13.31 -4.39
CA GLY A 129 13.07 -14.31 -4.71
C GLY A 129 11.78 -14.14 -3.88
N TYR A 130 11.90 -13.80 -2.60
CA TYR A 130 10.78 -13.51 -1.72
C TYR A 130 10.01 -12.27 -2.19
N ARG A 131 10.72 -11.19 -2.55
CA ARG A 131 10.14 -9.94 -3.06
C ARG A 131 9.43 -10.16 -4.40
N MET A 132 10.04 -10.87 -5.35
CA MET A 132 9.39 -11.28 -6.61
C MET A 132 8.14 -12.14 -6.36
N SER A 133 8.18 -13.05 -5.38
CA SER A 133 7.02 -13.89 -5.03
C SER A 133 5.85 -13.08 -4.49
N LEU A 134 6.10 -12.11 -3.59
CA LEU A 134 5.08 -11.19 -3.10
C LEU A 134 4.50 -10.33 -4.22
N TRP A 135 5.36 -9.85 -5.13
CA TRP A 135 4.91 -9.08 -6.29
C TRP A 135 4.08 -9.94 -7.24
N SER A 136 4.44 -11.21 -7.46
CA SER A 136 3.63 -12.13 -8.26
C SER A 136 2.25 -12.35 -7.64
N GLU A 137 2.14 -12.44 -6.32
CA GLU A 137 0.86 -12.54 -5.61
C GLU A 137 0.03 -11.25 -5.79
N HIS A 138 0.64 -10.10 -5.50
CA HIS A 138 -0.10 -8.83 -5.44
C HIS A 138 -0.39 -8.25 -6.83
N LEU A 139 0.46 -8.48 -7.82
CA LEU A 139 0.27 -8.02 -9.20
C LEU A 139 -0.37 -9.10 -10.09
N GLY A 140 -0.43 -10.35 -9.63
CA GLY A 140 -0.99 -11.48 -10.40
C GLY A 140 -0.19 -11.83 -11.66
N MET A 141 1.07 -11.38 -11.76
CA MET A 141 1.95 -11.62 -12.90
C MET A 141 3.42 -11.45 -12.53
N LEU A 142 4.30 -12.02 -13.36
CA LEU A 142 5.73 -11.75 -13.37
C LEU A 142 6.06 -10.90 -14.60
N ASP A 143 7.07 -10.04 -14.47
CA ASP A 143 7.51 -9.17 -15.55
C ASP A 143 8.99 -8.81 -15.37
N GLU A 144 9.73 -8.69 -16.47
CA GLU A 144 11.15 -8.32 -16.45
C GLU A 144 11.39 -6.94 -15.82
N THR A 145 10.44 -6.01 -15.94
CA THR A 145 10.58 -4.69 -15.30
C THR A 145 10.60 -4.78 -13.77
N PHE A 146 10.01 -5.82 -13.18
CA PHE A 146 9.98 -6.01 -11.73
C PHE A 146 11.30 -6.55 -11.16
N GLU A 147 12.25 -6.92 -12.02
CA GLU A 147 13.58 -7.33 -11.59
C GLU A 147 14.42 -6.14 -11.10
N GLU A 148 14.12 -4.92 -11.54
CA GLU A 148 14.86 -3.70 -11.20
C GLU A 148 13.88 -2.63 -10.66
N PRO A 149 13.45 -2.74 -9.39
CA PRO A 149 12.35 -1.96 -8.82
C PRO A 149 12.63 -0.45 -8.69
N GLU A 150 13.89 -0.03 -8.75
CA GLU A 150 14.31 1.36 -8.74
C GLU A 150 14.09 2.07 -10.07
N ARG A 151 13.84 1.32 -11.16
CA ARG A 151 13.64 1.90 -12.47
C ARG A 151 12.25 2.52 -12.60
N LEU A 152 12.20 3.64 -13.32
CA LEU A 152 10.97 4.40 -13.52
C LEU A 152 9.89 3.63 -14.32
N ASP A 153 10.32 2.79 -15.27
CA ASP A 153 9.41 1.91 -16.03
C ASP A 153 8.73 0.88 -15.13
N CYS A 154 9.45 0.30 -14.17
CA CYS A 154 8.90 -0.56 -13.13
C CYS A 154 7.85 0.18 -12.28
N VAL A 155 8.21 1.33 -11.69
CA VAL A 155 7.31 2.12 -10.84
C VAL A 155 6.02 2.47 -11.58
N ARG A 156 6.13 2.95 -12.82
CA ARG A 156 4.97 3.32 -13.64
C ARG A 156 4.10 2.12 -14.01
N LYS A 157 4.69 0.95 -14.25
CA LYS A 157 3.94 -0.27 -14.53
C LYS A 157 3.16 -0.76 -13.31
N VAL A 158 3.80 -0.77 -12.14
CA VAL A 158 3.14 -1.11 -10.87
C VAL A 158 1.99 -0.14 -10.59
N ASN A 159 2.22 1.17 -10.76
CA ASN A 159 1.19 2.20 -10.61
C ASN A 159 0.02 1.99 -11.58
N ALA A 160 0.29 1.73 -12.86
CA ALA A 160 -0.76 1.51 -13.86
C ALA A 160 -1.66 0.31 -13.52
N ILE A 161 -1.08 -0.80 -13.05
CA ILE A 161 -1.85 -1.98 -12.60
C ILE A 161 -2.68 -1.62 -11.36
N ALA A 162 -2.06 -0.96 -10.38
CA ALA A 162 -2.72 -0.62 -9.12
C ALA A 162 -3.86 0.41 -9.30
N GLU A 163 -3.73 1.35 -10.23
CA GLU A 163 -4.74 2.34 -10.59
C GLU A 163 -5.92 1.71 -11.36
N ASP A 164 -5.64 0.85 -12.34
CA ASP A 164 -6.67 0.08 -13.03
C ASP A 164 -7.44 -0.82 -12.05
N ASN A 165 -6.73 -1.50 -11.16
CA ASN A 165 -7.34 -2.29 -10.11
C ASN A 165 -8.17 -1.45 -9.16
N TRP A 166 -7.73 -0.26 -8.75
CA TRP A 166 -8.54 0.62 -7.91
C TRP A 166 -9.82 1.06 -8.62
N ARG A 167 -9.75 1.46 -9.90
CA ARG A 167 -10.93 1.81 -10.70
C ARG A 167 -11.93 0.66 -10.77
N LYS A 168 -11.43 -0.55 -11.04
CA LYS A 168 -12.22 -1.78 -11.04
C LYS A 168 -12.76 -2.10 -9.64
N TYR A 169 -11.97 -1.90 -8.60
CA TYR A 169 -12.36 -2.16 -7.21
C TYR A 169 -13.48 -1.23 -6.77
N ALA A 170 -13.40 0.07 -7.09
CA ALA A 170 -14.35 1.10 -6.70
C ALA A 170 -15.65 1.11 -7.54
N SER A 171 -15.62 0.56 -8.76
CA SER A 171 -16.79 0.48 -9.65
C SER A 171 -17.96 -0.30 -9.04
N GLU A 172 -19.19 0.14 -9.34
CA GLU A 172 -20.41 -0.62 -9.05
C GLU A 172 -20.48 -1.90 -9.90
N ASP A 173 -20.11 -1.80 -11.17
CA ASP A 173 -20.06 -2.92 -12.10
C ASP A 173 -18.95 -3.91 -11.72
N PHE A 174 -19.25 -5.20 -11.84
CA PHE A 174 -18.29 -6.25 -11.54
C PHE A 174 -17.25 -6.42 -12.63
N SER A 175 -15.98 -6.44 -12.22
CA SER A 175 -14.84 -6.79 -13.07
C SER A 175 -13.75 -7.46 -12.22
N LEU A 176 -13.11 -8.49 -12.76
CA LEU A 176 -11.97 -9.12 -12.10
C LEU A 176 -10.76 -8.17 -12.02
N LEU A 177 -10.05 -8.25 -10.90
CA LEU A 177 -8.80 -7.53 -10.68
C LEU A 177 -7.62 -8.29 -11.28
N GLN A 178 -6.56 -7.57 -11.64
CA GLN A 178 -5.25 -8.12 -11.96
C GLN A 178 -4.46 -8.27 -10.66
N GLY A 179 -4.48 -9.45 -10.05
CA GLY A 179 -3.94 -9.64 -8.70
C GLY A 179 -4.77 -8.89 -7.65
N HIS A 180 -4.09 -8.27 -6.68
CA HIS A 180 -4.69 -7.72 -5.47
C HIS A 180 -4.25 -6.29 -5.13
N LEU A 181 -3.20 -5.78 -5.77
CA LEU A 181 -2.62 -4.46 -5.47
C LEU A 181 -3.56 -3.35 -5.94
N LEU A 182 -3.97 -2.50 -5.02
CA LEU A 182 -4.77 -1.31 -5.27
C LEU A 182 -3.93 -0.06 -4.98
N LYS A 183 -4.01 0.95 -5.83
CA LYS A 183 -3.45 2.27 -5.49
C LYS A 183 -4.18 2.80 -4.26
N TYR A 184 -3.44 3.24 -3.24
CA TYR A 184 -4.10 3.82 -2.07
C TYR A 184 -4.91 5.04 -2.52
N PRO A 185 -6.19 5.20 -2.12
CA PRO A 185 -7.15 6.05 -2.82
C PRO A 185 -7.03 7.54 -2.46
N VAL A 186 -5.84 8.09 -2.64
CA VAL A 186 -5.50 9.50 -2.48
C VAL A 186 -4.93 10.04 -3.78
N GLN A 187 -5.20 11.32 -4.02
CA GLN A 187 -4.53 12.11 -5.04
C GLN A 187 -3.35 12.86 -4.41
N VAL A 188 -2.28 13.01 -5.19
CA VAL A 188 -1.11 13.80 -4.81
C VAL A 188 -0.82 14.77 -5.96
N ASP A 189 -0.76 16.06 -5.68
CA ASP A 189 -0.39 17.05 -6.69
C ASP A 189 1.13 17.26 -6.79
N SER A 190 1.56 18.10 -7.73
CA SER A 190 2.97 18.44 -7.94
C SER A 190 3.63 19.16 -6.74
N ASP A 191 2.83 19.74 -5.86
CA ASP A 191 3.30 20.41 -4.66
C ASP A 191 3.43 19.44 -3.47
N GLY A 192 3.03 18.18 -3.64
CA GLY A 192 3.04 17.15 -2.61
C GLY A 192 1.77 17.14 -1.75
N LYS A 193 0.77 17.97 -2.08
CA LYS A 193 -0.48 18.02 -1.32
C LYS A 193 -1.31 16.77 -1.56
N ILE A 194 -1.76 16.15 -0.48
CA ILE A 194 -2.65 15.00 -0.54
C ILE A 194 -4.11 15.41 -0.44
N SER A 195 -4.98 14.76 -1.21
CA SER A 195 -6.42 14.90 -1.11
C SER A 195 -7.12 13.57 -1.41
N SER A 196 -8.40 13.47 -1.07
CA SER A 196 -9.24 12.39 -1.57
C SER A 196 -9.31 12.42 -3.09
N LEU A 197 -9.47 11.26 -3.72
CA LEU A 197 -9.81 11.17 -5.14
C LEU A 197 -11.19 11.82 -5.40
N PRO A 198 -11.44 12.39 -6.59
CA PRO A 198 -12.76 12.89 -6.97
C PRO A 198 -13.85 11.83 -6.73
N ASP A 199 -14.96 12.25 -6.12
CA ASP A 199 -16.11 11.40 -5.77
C ASP A 199 -15.79 10.19 -4.85
N CYS A 200 -14.62 10.21 -4.19
CA CYS A 200 -14.17 9.14 -3.30
C CYS A 200 -13.64 9.72 -1.98
N GLU A 201 -14.53 10.33 -1.19
CA GLU A 201 -14.18 10.80 0.15
C GLU A 201 -14.06 9.65 1.17
N ASN A 202 -14.89 8.61 0.99
CA ASN A 202 -15.02 7.49 1.91
C ASN A 202 -14.64 6.15 1.27
N PHE A 203 -14.27 5.17 2.09
CA PHE A 203 -14.03 3.81 1.60
C PHE A 203 -15.31 3.20 1.00
N PRO A 204 -15.21 2.49 -0.14
CA PRO A 204 -16.35 1.80 -0.72
C PRO A 204 -16.95 0.80 0.27
N ASP A 205 -18.28 0.77 0.36
CA ASP A 205 -19.11 -0.15 1.17
C ASP A 205 -19.01 -0.01 2.70
N ALA A 206 -17.81 0.24 3.24
CA ALA A 206 -17.57 0.37 4.68
C ALA A 206 -17.83 1.78 5.22
N GLY A 207 -17.75 2.80 4.35
CA GLY A 207 -17.79 4.20 4.76
C GLY A 207 -16.53 4.65 5.50
N GLY A 208 -16.60 5.83 6.12
CA GLY A 208 -15.47 6.45 6.82
C GLY A 208 -14.47 7.09 5.85
N ARG A 209 -13.95 8.26 6.24
CA ARG A 209 -13.10 9.07 5.37
C ARG A 209 -11.77 8.39 5.13
N ILE A 210 -11.29 8.40 3.89
CA ILE A 210 -10.01 7.82 3.48
C ILE A 210 -8.85 8.49 4.20
N LEU A 211 -8.86 9.82 4.26
CA LEU A 211 -7.86 10.62 5.00
C LEU A 211 -8.15 10.71 6.51
N GLY A 212 -9.14 9.95 7.00
CA GLY A 212 -9.49 9.88 8.40
C GLY A 212 -10.14 11.15 8.97
N ALA A 213 -10.21 11.19 10.30
CA ALA A 213 -10.77 12.29 11.06
C ALA A 213 -10.07 12.38 12.40
N HIS A 214 -9.58 13.57 12.74
CA HIS A 214 -9.09 13.83 14.09
C HIS A 214 -10.25 13.88 15.10
N SER A 215 -10.00 13.36 16.29
CA SER A 215 -10.91 13.20 17.40
C SER A 215 -10.29 13.82 18.63
N THR A 216 -10.88 14.92 19.10
CA THR A 216 -10.42 15.61 20.32
C THR A 216 -10.67 14.82 21.61
N THR A 217 -11.39 13.70 21.53
CA THR A 217 -11.78 12.88 22.70
C THR A 217 -10.91 11.65 22.89
N ILE A 218 -10.13 11.25 21.88
CA ILE A 218 -9.25 10.08 21.94
C ILE A 218 -7.80 10.56 22.07
N PRO A 219 -7.12 10.31 23.21
CA PRO A 219 -5.73 10.70 23.37
C PRO A 219 -4.81 10.03 22.34
N ASP A 220 -3.89 10.81 21.76
CA ASP A 220 -2.94 10.36 20.73
C ASP A 220 -2.15 9.12 21.17
N ILE A 221 -1.81 9.00 22.45
CA ILE A 221 -1.08 7.86 22.99
C ILE A 221 -1.75 6.50 22.67
N LEU A 222 -3.07 6.48 22.49
CA LEU A 222 -3.84 5.29 22.14
C LEU A 222 -3.88 5.00 20.63
N THR A 223 -3.65 6.00 19.78
CA THR A 223 -3.86 5.94 18.33
C THR A 223 -2.60 6.17 17.49
N THR A 224 -1.49 6.57 18.13
CA THR A 224 -0.12 6.63 17.58
C THR A 224 0.73 5.44 18.02
#